data_AF-A0A9D5A704-F1
#
_entry.id   AF-A0A9D5A704-F1
#
_cell.length_a   1.000
_cell.length_b   1.000
_cell.length_c   1.000
_cell.angle_alpha   90.00
_cell.angle_beta   90.00
_cell.angle_gamma   90.00
#
_symmetry.space_group_name_H-M   'P 1'
#
loop_
_entity.id
_entity.type
_entity.pdbx_description
1 polymer ?
#
loop_
_entity_poly.entity_id
_entity_poly.type
_entity_poly.pdbx_seq_one_letter_code
_entity_poly.pdbx_strand_id
1 'polypeptide(L)'
;MVDCTGEGVLFTEADADVSLKDFGDVLLPPFHYLDELLYDVPGSSNVFNAPLMLIQVTRLKCGGFIFVIRINHTISDAFGIAQFMNALAEICRGMNEPSISPVWRRELLSVRNPPRVTCYHPELEQAHNNKGIINVISLDNMARRTFFYGPNELATIRSLLPET
;
A
#
# COMPACT_ATOMS: atom_id res chain seq x y z
N MET A 1 -10.21 16.15 -1.27
CA MET A 1 -9.99 16.89 0.00
C MET A 1 -10.19 15.89 1.12
N VAL A 2 -9.38 15.94 2.17
CA VAL A 2 -9.54 15.10 3.36
C VAL A 2 -10.09 15.99 4.47
N ASP A 3 -11.18 15.58 5.10
CA ASP A 3 -11.70 16.26 6.28
C ASP A 3 -11.01 15.70 7.54
N CYS A 4 -10.28 16.55 8.26
CA CYS A 4 -9.53 16.16 9.44
C CYS A 4 -10.41 16.29 10.69
N THR A 5 -11.46 15.47 10.75
CA THR A 5 -12.50 15.47 11.81
C THR A 5 -12.03 14.88 13.13
N GLY A 6 -10.90 14.16 13.13
CA GLY A 6 -10.42 13.44 14.31
C GLY A 6 -11.13 12.10 14.55
N GLU A 7 -11.88 11.57 13.58
CA GLU A 7 -12.53 10.24 13.67
C GLU A 7 -11.54 9.07 13.84
N GLY A 8 -10.27 9.29 13.53
CA GLY A 8 -9.18 8.38 13.84
C GLY A 8 -8.91 7.31 12.78
N VAL A 9 -8.14 6.31 13.19
CA VAL A 9 -7.76 5.14 12.39
C VAL A 9 -8.51 3.94 12.92
N LEU A 10 -9.05 3.11 12.03
CA LEU A 10 -9.70 1.88 12.47
C LEU A 10 -8.63 0.88 12.91
N PHE A 11 -8.77 0.36 14.13
CA PHE A 11 -7.85 -0.62 14.70
C PHE A 11 -8.64 -1.89 15.06
N THR A 12 -8.24 -3.02 14.50
CA THR A 12 -8.89 -4.32 14.76
C THR A 12 -7.90 -5.34 15.31
N GLU A 13 -8.39 -6.18 16.20
CA GLU A 13 -7.64 -7.27 16.80
C GLU A 13 -8.28 -8.59 16.42
N ALA A 14 -7.45 -9.59 16.16
CA ALA A 14 -7.89 -10.94 15.86
C ALA A 14 -6.95 -11.96 16.52
N ASP A 15 -7.42 -13.19 16.63
CA ASP A 15 -6.66 -14.34 17.10
C ASP A 15 -6.76 -15.44 16.06
N ALA A 16 -5.64 -16.08 15.75
CA ALA A 16 -5.60 -17.22 14.85
C ALA A 16 -4.97 -18.42 15.57
N ASP A 17 -5.65 -19.58 15.55
CA ASP A 17 -5.16 -20.84 16.15
C ASP A 17 -4.13 -21.54 15.25
N VAL A 18 -3.20 -20.75 14.70
CA VAL A 18 -2.07 -21.18 13.89
C VAL A 18 -0.80 -20.48 14.38
N SER A 19 0.34 -21.12 14.16
CA SER A 19 1.67 -20.59 14.43
C SER A 19 2.31 -20.09 13.14
N LEU A 20 3.32 -19.21 13.25
CA LEU A 20 4.02 -18.70 12.08
C LEU A 20 4.62 -19.82 11.20
N LYS A 21 5.12 -20.89 11.83
CA LYS A 21 5.67 -22.08 11.14
C LYS A 21 4.63 -22.82 10.29
N ASP A 22 3.34 -22.68 10.60
CA ASP A 22 2.27 -23.40 9.90
C ASP A 22 2.03 -22.77 8.50
N PHE A 23 2.55 -21.56 8.26
CA PHE A 23 2.56 -20.91 6.95
C PHE A 23 3.73 -21.35 6.04
N GLY A 24 4.64 -22.19 6.55
CA GLY A 24 5.85 -22.63 5.85
C GLY A 24 7.02 -21.66 5.93
N ASP A 25 8.15 -22.04 5.33
CA ASP A 25 9.42 -21.30 5.44
C ASP A 25 9.48 -20.05 4.55
N VAL A 26 8.63 -20.00 3.51
CA VAL A 26 8.70 -18.99 2.45
C VAL A 26 7.38 -18.24 2.37
N LEU A 27 7.34 -17.07 3.00
CA LEU A 27 6.19 -16.15 2.99
C LEU A 27 6.29 -15.17 1.82
N LEU A 28 6.09 -15.68 0.59
CA LEU A 28 6.14 -14.86 -0.62
C LEU A 28 4.74 -14.62 -1.20
N PRO A 29 4.51 -13.49 -1.89
CA PRO A 29 3.31 -13.32 -2.70
C PRO A 29 3.22 -14.37 -3.83
N PRO A 30 2.01 -14.86 -4.17
CA PRO A 30 0.75 -14.65 -3.47
C PRO A 30 0.72 -15.40 -2.14
N PHE A 31 0.40 -14.70 -1.05
CA PHE A 31 0.22 -15.33 0.24
C PHE A 31 -1.20 -15.88 0.34
N HIS A 32 -1.34 -17.21 0.32
CA HIS A 32 -2.64 -17.87 0.14
C HIS A 32 -3.64 -17.63 1.29
N TYR A 33 -3.15 -17.31 2.49
CA TYR A 33 -3.99 -17.06 3.67
C TYR A 33 -4.39 -15.60 3.83
N LEU A 34 -4.02 -14.72 2.88
CA LEU A 34 -4.23 -13.28 3.02
C LEU A 34 -5.71 -12.94 3.22
N ASP A 35 -6.62 -13.52 2.43
CA ASP A 35 -8.05 -13.23 2.52
C ASP A 35 -8.69 -13.76 3.82
N GLU A 36 -8.13 -14.81 4.42
CA GLU A 36 -8.58 -15.36 5.72
C GLU A 36 -8.07 -14.52 6.90
N LEU A 37 -6.92 -13.86 6.72
CA LEU A 37 -6.24 -13.09 7.74
C LEU A 37 -6.56 -11.60 7.67
N LEU A 38 -7.19 -11.12 6.59
CA LEU A 38 -7.60 -9.74 6.41
C LEU A 38 -9.09 -9.58 6.63
N TYR A 39 -9.47 -8.71 7.57
CA TYR A 39 -10.86 -8.26 7.67
C TYR A 39 -11.11 -7.07 6.74
N ASP A 40 -11.94 -7.28 5.71
CA ASP A 40 -12.38 -6.19 4.82
C ASP A 40 -13.59 -5.46 5.44
N VAL A 41 -13.34 -4.26 5.95
CA VAL A 41 -14.37 -3.39 6.52
C VAL A 41 -15.24 -2.82 5.39
N PRO A 42 -16.58 -2.98 5.45
CA PRO A 42 -17.48 -2.49 4.41
C PRO A 42 -17.23 -1.02 4.04
N GLY A 43 -17.16 -0.75 2.74
CA GLY A 43 -16.92 0.59 2.21
C GLY A 43 -15.44 0.97 2.05
N SER A 44 -14.50 0.15 2.51
CA SER A 44 -13.06 0.43 2.39
C SER A 44 -12.49 0.38 0.96
N SER A 45 -13.25 -0.17 0.01
CA SER A 45 -12.91 -0.15 -1.42
C SER A 45 -13.42 1.10 -2.15
N ASN A 46 -14.16 1.97 -1.47
CA ASN A 46 -14.65 3.20 -2.08
C ASN A 46 -13.54 4.25 -2.18
N VAL A 47 -13.61 5.09 -3.22
CA VAL A 47 -12.71 6.23 -3.38
C VAL A 47 -13.08 7.37 -2.43
N PHE A 48 -14.39 7.61 -2.29
CA PHE A 48 -14.96 8.67 -1.44
C PHE A 48 -15.67 8.07 -0.23
N ASN A 49 -15.68 8.82 0.88
CA ASN A 49 -16.36 8.42 2.12
C ASN A 49 -15.95 7.02 2.61
N ALA A 50 -14.66 6.69 2.46
CA ALA A 50 -14.07 5.45 2.91
C ALA A 50 -13.12 5.69 4.09
N PRO A 51 -12.95 4.71 5.00
CA PRO A 51 -11.88 4.76 5.98
C PRO A 51 -10.53 5.05 5.32
N LEU A 52 -9.78 6.00 5.87
CA LEU A 52 -8.47 6.38 5.33
C LEU A 52 -7.41 5.32 5.60
N MET A 53 -7.49 4.69 6.77
CA MET A 53 -6.54 3.70 7.24
C MET A 53 -7.23 2.69 8.15
N LEU A 54 -6.84 1.43 8.01
CA LEU A 54 -7.15 0.32 8.91
C LEU A 54 -5.83 -0.33 9.30
N ILE A 55 -5.65 -0.56 10.60
CA ILE A 55 -4.58 -1.37 11.17
C ILE A 55 -5.23 -2.60 11.77
N GLN A 56 -4.73 -3.78 11.44
CA GLN A 56 -5.16 -5.02 12.08
C GLN A 56 -3.95 -5.75 12.68
N VAL A 57 -4.12 -6.24 13.91
CA VAL A 57 -3.16 -7.08 14.61
C VAL A 57 -3.78 -8.43 14.89
N THR A 58 -3.29 -9.48 14.21
CA THR A 58 -3.73 -10.86 14.44
C THR A 58 -2.69 -11.60 15.28
N ARG A 59 -3.04 -12.01 16.50
CA ARG A 59 -2.17 -12.79 17.39
C ARG A 59 -2.14 -14.26 16.94
N LEU A 60 -0.96 -14.85 16.97
CA LEU A 60 -0.71 -16.24 16.60
C LEU A 60 -0.48 -17.09 17.85
N LYS A 61 -0.79 -18.38 17.77
CA LYS A 61 -0.61 -19.35 18.86
C LYS A 61 0.82 -19.40 19.43
N CYS A 62 1.82 -19.13 18.59
CA CYS A 62 3.23 -19.12 18.97
C CYS A 62 3.70 -17.83 19.66
N GLY A 63 2.79 -16.89 19.97
CA GLY A 63 3.11 -15.59 20.54
C GLY A 63 3.59 -14.55 19.51
N GLY A 64 3.71 -14.94 18.25
CA GLY A 64 3.92 -14.00 17.14
C GLY A 64 2.63 -13.28 16.75
N PHE A 65 2.72 -12.35 15.81
CA PHE A 65 1.55 -11.67 15.27
C PHE A 65 1.72 -11.33 13.79
N ILE A 66 0.59 -11.14 13.11
CA ILE A 66 0.52 -10.56 11.76
C ILE A 66 0.07 -9.13 11.92
N PHE A 67 0.78 -8.22 11.26
CA PHE A 67 0.48 -6.79 11.26
C PHE A 67 0.06 -6.37 9.85
N VAL A 68 -1.15 -5.85 9.75
CA VAL A 68 -1.79 -5.50 8.49
C VAL A 68 -2.06 -4.01 8.47
N ILE A 69 -1.74 -3.38 7.34
CA ILE A 69 -2.20 -2.03 7.02
C ILE A 69 -2.98 -2.05 5.73
N ARG A 70 -4.17 -1.45 5.79
CA ARG A 70 -4.86 -0.99 4.59
C ARG A 70 -4.92 0.53 4.63
N ILE A 71 -4.71 1.12 3.46
CA ILE A 71 -4.74 2.55 3.27
C ILE A 71 -5.55 2.88 2.03
N ASN A 72 -6.33 3.94 2.10
CA ASN A 72 -6.93 4.51 0.90
C ASN A 72 -5.80 5.08 0.03
N HIS A 73 -5.55 4.48 -1.13
CA HIS A 73 -4.41 4.82 -1.98
C HIS A 73 -4.44 6.29 -2.48
N THR A 74 -5.58 6.97 -2.41
CA THR A 74 -5.67 8.40 -2.77
C THR A 74 -4.94 9.34 -1.81
N ILE A 75 -4.67 8.91 -0.56
CA ILE A 75 -4.02 9.75 0.44
C ILE A 75 -2.50 9.53 0.53
N SER A 76 -1.98 8.41 0.03
CA SER A 76 -0.56 8.07 0.13
C SER A 76 -0.09 7.18 -1.02
N ASP A 77 1.17 7.36 -1.38
CA ASP A 77 1.94 6.40 -2.16
C ASP A 77 2.74 5.45 -1.24
N ALA A 78 3.57 4.60 -1.84
CA ALA A 78 4.43 3.67 -1.11
C ALA A 78 5.45 4.38 -0.19
N PHE A 79 5.98 5.53 -0.60
CA PHE A 79 6.93 6.29 0.21
C PHE A 79 6.26 6.90 1.45
N GLY A 80 5.05 7.43 1.29
CA GLY A 80 4.25 7.95 2.40
C GLY A 80 3.90 6.87 3.42
N ILE A 81 3.56 5.66 2.97
CA ILE A 81 3.31 4.52 3.87
C ILE A 81 4.60 4.13 4.61
N ALA A 82 5.73 4.06 3.92
CA ALA A 82 7.02 3.74 4.54
C ALA A 82 7.42 4.77 5.61
N GLN A 83 7.22 6.06 5.34
CA GLN A 83 7.45 7.13 6.32
C GLN A 83 6.53 7.00 7.54
N PHE A 84 5.23 6.77 7.31
CA PHE A 84 4.28 6.52 8.39
C PHE A 84 4.69 5.33 9.26
N MET A 85 5.12 4.22 8.65
CA MET A 85 5.56 3.02 9.37
C MET A 85 6.81 3.25 10.21
N ASN A 86 7.77 4.00 9.70
CA ASN A 86 8.96 4.35 10.47
C ASN A 86 8.59 5.24 11.66
N ALA A 87 7.76 6.27 11.45
CA ALA A 87 7.28 7.14 12.50
C ALA A 87 6.50 6.37 13.59
N LEU A 88 5.60 5.48 13.18
CA LEU A 88 4.86 4.61 14.11
C LEU A 88 5.81 3.73 14.92
N ALA A 89 6.81 3.11 14.27
CA ALA A 89 7.79 2.27 14.94
C ALA A 89 8.67 3.05 15.93
N GLU A 90 9.02 4.31 15.63
CA GLU A 90 9.76 5.19 16.55
C GLU A 90 8.92 5.51 17.79
N ILE A 91 7.66 5.92 17.60
CA ILE A 91 6.74 6.23 18.70
C ILE A 91 6.51 4.99 19.57
N CYS A 92 6.30 3.82 18.96
CA CYS A 92 6.17 2.56 19.69
C CYS A 92 7.43 2.17 20.49
N ARG A 93 8.61 2.68 20.12
CA ARG A 93 9.86 2.51 20.89
C ARG A 93 10.07 3.58 21.96
N GLY A 94 9.10 4.47 22.17
CA GLY A 94 9.13 5.49 23.21
C GLY A 94 9.67 6.85 22.76
N MET A 95 9.81 7.09 21.46
CA MET A 95 10.10 8.43 20.95
C MET A 95 8.85 9.31 21.10
N ASN A 96 9.04 10.56 21.55
CA ASN A 96 7.93 11.50 21.72
C ASN A 96 7.41 12.06 20.39
N GLU A 97 8.25 12.06 19.36
CA GLU A 97 7.92 12.56 18.02
C GLU A 97 8.69 11.77 16.95
N PRO A 98 8.18 11.73 15.70
CA PRO A 98 8.90 11.15 14.57
C PRO A 98 10.18 11.91 14.25
N SER A 99 11.24 11.20 13.88
CA SER A 99 12.52 11.79 13.43
C SER A 99 12.38 12.64 12.16
N ILE A 100 11.41 12.31 11.31
CA ILE A 100 11.04 13.06 10.12
C ILE A 100 9.63 13.60 10.32
N SER A 101 9.50 14.92 10.45
CA SER A 101 8.19 15.56 10.61
C SER A 101 7.34 15.42 9.34
N PRO A 102 6.06 15.03 9.46
CA PRO A 102 5.17 14.99 8.30
C PRO A 102 4.89 16.40 7.79
N VAL A 103 4.97 16.60 6.46
CA VAL A 103 4.65 17.88 5.83
C VAL A 103 3.28 17.80 5.17
N TRP A 104 2.29 18.46 5.77
CA TRP A 104 0.93 18.54 5.22
C TRP A 104 0.72 19.87 4.50
N ARG A 105 1.35 20.01 3.33
CA ARG A 105 1.27 21.22 2.48
C ARG A 105 0.84 20.92 1.05
N ARG A 106 -0.28 20.20 0.92
CA ARG A 106 -0.81 19.72 -0.37
C ARG A 106 -1.21 20.87 -1.29
N GLU A 107 -1.48 22.05 -0.76
CA GLU A 107 -1.77 23.26 -1.52
C GLU A 107 -0.62 23.67 -2.45
N LEU A 108 0.63 23.31 -2.12
CA LEU A 108 1.80 23.56 -2.98
C LEU A 108 1.75 22.75 -4.27
N LEU A 109 0.96 21.68 -4.31
CA LEU A 109 0.73 20.83 -5.48
C LEU A 109 -0.53 21.23 -6.24
N SER A 110 -1.18 22.34 -5.86
CA SER A 110 -2.38 22.83 -6.56
C SER A 110 -2.05 23.20 -8.00
N VAL A 111 -3.05 23.11 -8.86
CA VAL A 111 -2.94 23.59 -10.23
C VAL A 111 -2.60 25.08 -10.24
N ARG A 112 -1.75 25.49 -11.19
CA ARG A 112 -1.47 26.90 -11.46
C ARG A 112 -2.77 27.63 -11.80
N ASN A 113 -2.85 28.91 -11.43
CA ASN A 113 -3.95 29.79 -11.81
C ASN A 113 -3.42 30.99 -12.62
N PRO A 114 -3.68 31.08 -13.94
CA PRO A 114 -4.47 30.14 -14.74
C PRO A 114 -3.74 28.81 -14.99
N PRO A 115 -4.47 27.71 -15.30
CA PRO A 115 -3.84 26.46 -15.72
C PRO A 115 -2.95 26.67 -16.94
N ARG A 116 -1.74 26.11 -16.89
CA ARG A 116 -0.78 26.18 -18.01
C ARG A 116 -0.38 24.76 -18.41
N VAL A 117 -0.89 24.31 -19.55
CA VAL A 117 -0.54 23.01 -20.16
C VAL A 117 0.72 23.23 -21.01
N THR A 118 1.82 22.56 -20.68
CA THR A 118 3.12 22.70 -21.37
C THR A 118 3.43 21.55 -22.31
N CYS A 119 2.74 20.43 -22.15
CA CYS A 119 2.82 19.26 -23.02
C CYS A 119 1.45 18.63 -23.13
N TYR A 120 1.22 17.96 -24.26
CA TYR A 120 0.03 17.17 -24.47
C TYR A 120 0.17 15.83 -23.75
N HIS A 121 -0.88 15.45 -23.01
CA HIS A 121 -0.94 14.24 -22.20
C HIS A 121 -2.02 13.30 -22.77
N PRO A 122 -1.71 12.50 -23.82
CA PRO A 122 -2.68 11.59 -24.42
C PRO A 122 -3.22 10.55 -23.41
N GLU A 123 -2.44 10.20 -22.39
CA GLU A 123 -2.82 9.29 -21.32
C GLU A 123 -3.96 9.82 -20.43
N LEU A 124 -4.21 11.14 -20.46
CA LEU A 124 -5.26 11.81 -19.71
C LEU A 124 -6.49 12.14 -20.58
N GLU A 125 -6.48 11.78 -21.86
CA GLU A 125 -7.68 11.94 -22.68
C GLU A 125 -8.81 11.10 -22.11
N GLN A 126 -9.94 11.74 -21.85
CA GLN A 126 -11.14 11.05 -21.38
C GLN A 126 -11.61 10.13 -22.50
N ALA A 127 -11.30 8.84 -22.35
CA ALA A 127 -11.89 7.81 -23.16
C ALA A 127 -13.41 7.88 -22.99
N HIS A 128 -14.09 8.41 -24.01
CA HIS A 128 -15.54 8.34 -24.09
C HIS A 128 -15.89 6.83 -24.12
N ASN A 129 -16.46 6.32 -23.02
CA ASN A 129 -16.91 4.94 -22.80
C ASN A 129 -15.86 3.81 -22.65
N ASN A 130 -14.87 3.96 -21.77
CA ASN A 130 -14.06 2.81 -21.32
C ASN A 130 -14.51 2.18 -19.99
N LYS A 131 -15.81 1.85 -19.88
CA LYS A 131 -16.20 0.67 -19.07
C LYS A 131 -15.54 -0.63 -19.58
N GLY A 132 -14.87 -0.60 -20.73
CA GLY A 132 -14.20 -1.73 -21.37
C GLY A 132 -12.77 -2.02 -20.92
N ILE A 133 -11.85 -1.04 -20.83
CA ILE A 133 -10.41 -1.38 -20.70
C ILE A 133 -10.05 -2.05 -19.36
N ILE A 134 -10.68 -1.65 -18.25
CA ILE A 134 -10.48 -2.32 -16.95
C ILE A 134 -11.23 -3.67 -16.88
N ASN A 135 -12.27 -3.86 -17.70
CA ASN A 135 -13.00 -5.13 -17.83
C ASN A 135 -12.35 -6.11 -18.85
N VAL A 136 -11.40 -5.68 -19.69
CA VAL A 136 -10.76 -6.52 -20.72
C VAL A 136 -9.68 -7.42 -20.15
N ILE A 137 -9.08 -7.06 -19.01
CA ILE A 137 -8.17 -7.94 -18.26
C ILE A 137 -8.93 -8.38 -17.02
N SER A 138 -9.65 -9.50 -17.10
CA SER A 138 -10.13 -10.19 -15.89
C SER A 138 -8.90 -10.56 -15.06
N LEU A 139 -8.69 -9.81 -13.98
CA LEU A 139 -7.64 -10.07 -13.00
C LEU A 139 -7.78 -11.47 -12.39
N ASP A 140 -8.98 -12.03 -12.43
CA ASP A 140 -9.32 -13.36 -11.90
C ASP A 140 -8.59 -14.50 -12.62
N ASN A 141 -8.18 -14.29 -13.88
CA ASN A 141 -7.46 -15.30 -14.67
C ASN A 141 -5.94 -15.09 -14.70
N MET A 142 -5.40 -14.17 -13.90
CA MET A 142 -3.96 -13.89 -13.86
C MET A 142 -3.23 -14.71 -12.79
N ALA A 143 -2.20 -15.42 -13.20
CA ALA A 143 -1.29 -16.07 -12.26
C ALA A 143 -0.30 -15.05 -11.67
N ARG A 144 -0.34 -14.84 -10.34
CA ARG A 144 0.70 -14.10 -9.63
C ARG A 144 1.91 -15.00 -9.36
N ARG A 145 3.11 -14.48 -9.63
CA ARG A 145 4.41 -15.16 -9.40
C ARG A 145 5.40 -14.16 -8.80
N THR A 146 6.27 -14.64 -7.92
CA THR A 146 7.37 -13.85 -7.35
C THR A 146 8.69 -14.34 -7.92
N PHE A 147 9.53 -13.40 -8.35
CA PHE A 147 10.87 -13.64 -8.86
C PHE A 147 11.86 -12.91 -7.98
N PHE A 148 12.93 -13.59 -7.59
CA PHE A 148 14.00 -13.01 -6.79
C PHE A 148 15.21 -12.75 -7.67
N TYR A 149 15.72 -11.52 -7.61
CA TYR A 149 16.95 -11.12 -8.28
C TYR A 149 17.97 -10.76 -7.21
N GLY A 150 18.87 -11.69 -6.92
CA GLY A 150 19.94 -11.50 -5.97
C GLY A 150 21.10 -10.71 -6.56
N PRO A 151 22.18 -10.52 -5.78
CA PRO A 151 23.36 -9.79 -6.24
C PRO A 151 23.97 -10.35 -7.53
N ASN A 152 23.96 -11.68 -7.72
CA ASN A 152 24.52 -12.33 -8.90
C ASN A 152 23.65 -12.12 -10.15
N GLU A 153 22.33 -12.25 -10.02
CA GLU A 153 21.39 -11.99 -11.12
C GLU A 153 21.48 -10.52 -11.54
N LEU A 154 21.52 -9.60 -10.57
CA LEU A 154 21.66 -8.17 -10.84
C LEU A 154 23.01 -7.82 -11.49
N ALA A 155 24.10 -8.43 -11.05
CA ALA A 155 25.42 -8.25 -11.67
C ALA A 155 25.43 -8.74 -13.12
N THR A 156 24.79 -9.88 -13.38
CA THR A 156 24.65 -10.44 -14.72
C THR A 156 23.84 -9.49 -15.61
N ILE A 157 22.68 -9.02 -15.16
CA ILE A 157 21.85 -8.05 -15.90
C ILE A 157 22.65 -6.79 -16.21
N ARG A 158 23.41 -6.26 -15.25
CA ARG A 158 24.25 -5.05 -15.44
C ARG A 158 25.33 -5.26 -16.48
N SER A 159 25.97 -6.43 -16.50
CA SER A 159 27.01 -6.76 -17.49
C SER A 159 26.52 -6.81 -18.94
N LEU A 160 25.20 -6.96 -19.12
CA LEU A 160 24.55 -6.97 -20.44
C LEU A 160 24.10 -5.58 -20.90
N LEU A 161 24.20 -4.55 -20.03
CA LEU A 161 23.87 -3.18 -20.41
C LEU A 161 25.02 -2.57 -21.23
N PRO A 162 24.72 -1.70 -22.21
CA PRO A 162 25.75 -0.96 -22.93
C PRO A 162 26.58 -0.12 -21.95
N GLU A 163 27.87 0.02 -22.21
CA GLU A 163 28.68 1.01 -21.49
C GLU A 163 28.13 2.42 -21.79
N THR A 164 27.74 3.13 -20.74
CA THR A 164 27.28 4.53 -20.77
C THR A 164 28.44 5.50 -20.62
#